data_AF-A0A316A0M4-F1
#
_entry.id   AF-A0A316A0M4-F1
#
_cell.length_a   1.000
_cell.length_b   1.000
_cell.length_c   1.000
_cell.angle_alpha   90.00
_cell.angle_beta   90.00
_cell.angle_gamma   90.00
#
_symmetry.space_group_name_H-M   'P 1'
#
loop_
_entity.id
_entity.type
_entity.pdbx_description
1 polymer ?
#
loop_
_entity_poly.entity_id
_entity_poly.type
_entity_poly.pdbx_seq_one_letter_code
_entity_poly.pdbx_strand_id
1 'polypeptide(L)'
;MSRTSPRGASRPVRSRVGVVVAAVVLVVLLVLIARSAGGLGNLLDVALGPEQRSSEQAPAGSARAALDGLPIKGKAPKTGYSREQFGQAWQDVDANGCDTRDDVLARDMTDVVYSRTDPCQVSSGVLVDPYTPKEIRFQRGPRSAEVQIDHLVALSDAWQTGAQQWTPEQREQFANDPLNLLAVDGPLNSAKGDGDAATWLPPNKGFRCQYVARQIAVKAKYGAWVTQAERDAMADVLDTCPDQPLPRDDGGVGPQPGASGVPSARGPFESCADAKAAGATPLRSGDPGWNPRLDRDGNGVACT
;
A
#
# COMPACT_ATOMS: atom_id res chain seq x y z
N MET A 1 23.84 -87.12 -18.89
CA MET A 1 25.23 -86.88 -18.47
C MET A 1 25.21 -85.61 -17.63
N SER A 2 24.87 -85.65 -16.34
CA SER A 2 25.68 -86.05 -15.17
C SER A 2 26.77 -85.05 -14.79
N ARG A 3 26.71 -84.60 -13.52
CA ARG A 3 27.76 -83.98 -12.66
C ARG A 3 27.91 -82.46 -12.80
N THR A 4 28.07 -81.64 -11.76
CA THR A 4 28.26 -81.83 -10.31
C THR A 4 28.12 -80.44 -9.65
N SER A 5 27.44 -80.34 -8.51
CA SER A 5 27.59 -79.20 -7.58
C SER A 5 28.84 -79.39 -6.70
N PRO A 6 29.65 -78.35 -6.43
CA PRO A 6 30.55 -78.36 -5.28
C PRO A 6 29.98 -77.55 -4.11
N ARG A 7 30.22 -78.13 -2.93
CA ARG A 7 29.82 -77.69 -1.59
C ARG A 7 30.52 -76.40 -1.17
N GLY A 8 29.86 -75.67 -0.27
CA GLY A 8 30.36 -74.44 0.33
C GLY A 8 31.57 -74.63 1.24
N ALA A 9 32.38 -73.57 1.33
CA ALA A 9 33.36 -73.35 2.38
C ALA A 9 32.83 -72.27 3.33
N SER A 10 32.70 -72.62 4.61
CA SER A 10 32.35 -71.73 5.71
C SER A 10 33.51 -70.78 6.02
N ARG A 11 33.26 -69.47 5.96
CA ARG A 11 34.19 -68.43 6.43
C ARG A 11 33.96 -68.15 7.93
N PRO A 12 35.02 -67.91 8.72
CA PRO A 12 34.92 -67.73 10.17
C PRO A 12 34.28 -66.39 10.51
N VAL A 13 33.28 -66.41 11.40
CA VAL A 13 32.69 -65.19 11.98
C VAL A 13 33.73 -64.58 12.93
N ARG A 14 34.42 -63.53 12.50
CA ARG A 14 35.19 -62.67 13.40
C ARG A 14 34.19 -61.90 14.29
N SER A 15 34.33 -62.08 15.61
CA SER A 15 33.48 -61.46 16.63
C SER A 15 33.49 -59.94 16.49
N ARG A 16 32.32 -59.37 16.15
CA ARG A 16 32.09 -57.92 16.02
C ARG A 16 32.30 -57.18 17.35
N VAL A 17 32.36 -57.88 18.47
CA VAL A 17 32.52 -57.30 19.82
C VAL A 17 33.91 -56.68 20.00
N GLY A 18 34.97 -57.32 19.50
CA GLY A 18 36.35 -56.81 19.67
C GLY A 18 36.63 -55.52 18.88
N VAL A 19 35.98 -55.34 17.73
CA VAL A 19 36.14 -54.15 16.88
C VAL A 19 35.39 -52.95 17.47
N VAL A 20 34.23 -53.17 18.08
CA VAL A 20 33.44 -52.11 18.72
C VAL A 20 34.10 -51.60 20.00
N VAL A 21 34.67 -52.50 20.83
CA VAL A 21 35.36 -52.10 22.07
C VAL A 21 36.63 -51.30 21.77
N ALA A 22 37.43 -51.70 20.78
CA ALA A 22 38.64 -50.95 20.39
C ALA A 22 38.32 -49.55 19.84
N ALA A 23 37.22 -49.41 19.08
CA ALA A 23 36.78 -48.12 18.55
C ALA A 23 36.25 -47.18 19.65
N VAL A 24 35.51 -47.71 20.63
CA VAL A 24 34.99 -46.90 21.75
C VAL A 24 36.13 -46.43 22.66
N VAL A 25 37.12 -47.28 22.95
CA VAL A 25 38.29 -46.89 23.76
C VAL A 25 39.12 -45.81 23.06
N LEU A 26 39.30 -45.89 21.73
CA LEU A 26 40.03 -44.88 20.96
C LEU A 26 39.31 -43.51 20.96
N VAL A 27 37.97 -43.50 20.82
CA VAL A 27 37.17 -42.28 20.86
C VAL A 27 37.19 -41.64 22.26
N VAL A 28 37.09 -42.45 23.32
CA VAL A 28 37.17 -41.95 24.71
C VAL A 28 38.56 -41.38 25.01
N LEU A 29 39.64 -42.04 24.56
CA LEU A 29 41.00 -41.52 24.72
C LEU A 29 41.21 -40.17 24.00
N LEU A 30 40.68 -40.03 22.77
CA LEU A 30 40.76 -38.79 22.00
C LEU A 30 39.98 -37.64 22.66
N VAL A 31 38.81 -37.92 23.24
CA VAL A 31 38.00 -36.93 23.99
C VAL A 31 38.68 -36.52 25.30
N LEU A 32 39.39 -37.43 25.98
CA LEU A 32 40.12 -37.12 27.21
C LEU A 32 41.41 -36.33 26.95
N ILE A 33 42.12 -36.59 25.85
CA ILE A 33 43.30 -35.81 25.44
C ILE A 33 42.88 -34.38 25.06
N ALA A 34 41.73 -34.20 24.40
CA ALA A 34 41.18 -32.88 24.07
C ALA A 34 40.79 -32.03 25.30
N ARG A 35 40.64 -32.62 26.50
CA ARG A 35 40.25 -31.91 27.73
C ARG A 35 41.41 -31.40 28.58
N SER A 36 42.65 -31.77 28.28
CA SER A 36 43.84 -31.36 29.06
C SER A 36 44.70 -30.29 28.38
N ALA A 37 44.43 -29.96 27.12
CA ALA A 37 44.98 -28.81 26.43
C ALA A 37 43.95 -27.67 26.47
N GLY A 38 44.24 -26.61 27.23
CA GLY A 38 43.35 -25.46 27.44
C GLY A 38 43.04 -24.66 26.18
N GLY A 39 42.05 -25.11 25.41
CA GLY A 39 41.55 -24.43 24.22
C GLY A 39 40.21 -25.00 23.77
N LEU A 40 39.17 -24.85 24.59
CA LEU A 40 37.79 -25.23 24.25
C LEU A 40 36.89 -24.00 24.39
N GLY A 41 36.85 -23.21 23.33
CA GLY A 41 35.85 -22.18 23.09
C GLY A 41 35.37 -22.29 21.65
N ASN A 42 34.20 -22.90 21.47
CA ASN A 42 33.34 -22.86 20.28
C ASN A 42 33.81 -23.58 19.01
N LEU A 43 33.65 -24.91 19.02
CA LEU A 43 33.35 -25.69 17.83
C LEU A 43 31.86 -26.06 17.86
N LEU A 44 31.00 -25.10 17.54
CA LEU A 44 29.59 -25.33 17.22
C LEU A 44 29.11 -24.35 16.13
N ASP A 45 29.93 -24.12 15.10
CA ASP A 45 29.60 -23.25 13.97
C ASP A 45 29.53 -24.04 12.65
N VAL A 46 28.66 -25.05 12.56
CA VAL A 46 28.18 -25.60 11.27
C VAL A 46 26.77 -26.18 11.43
N ALA A 47 25.77 -25.32 11.63
CA ALA A 47 24.35 -25.66 11.40
C ALA A 47 23.41 -24.43 11.32
N LEU A 48 23.93 -23.23 11.08
CA LEU A 48 23.09 -22.09 10.74
C LEU A 48 23.12 -21.94 9.22
N GLY A 49 22.03 -22.38 8.58
CA GLY A 49 21.70 -21.93 7.22
C GLY A 49 21.65 -20.40 7.18
N PRO A 50 21.52 -19.76 6.00
CA PRO A 50 21.37 -18.31 5.95
C PRO A 50 20.27 -17.96 6.95
N GLU A 51 20.67 -17.17 7.95
CA GLU A 51 19.76 -16.68 8.97
C GLU A 51 18.50 -16.28 8.25
N GLN A 52 17.38 -16.82 8.74
CA GLN A 52 16.11 -16.19 8.48
C GLN A 52 16.34 -14.71 8.79
N ARG A 53 16.42 -13.88 7.75
CA ARG A 53 15.98 -12.51 7.87
C ARG A 53 14.59 -12.68 8.42
N SER A 54 14.46 -12.48 9.73
CA SER A 54 13.19 -12.28 10.37
C SER A 54 12.43 -11.37 9.41
N SER A 55 11.25 -11.79 8.95
CA SER A 55 10.39 -10.86 8.21
C SER A 55 10.14 -9.73 9.19
N GLU A 56 10.94 -8.67 9.10
CA GLU A 56 10.81 -7.50 9.92
C GLU A 56 9.46 -6.95 9.50
N GLN A 57 8.47 -7.27 10.32
CA GLN A 57 7.08 -6.97 10.06
C GLN A 57 7.04 -5.46 9.90
N ALA A 58 6.62 -4.99 8.72
CA ALA A 58 6.71 -3.58 8.38
C ALA A 58 6.10 -2.73 9.52
N PRO A 59 6.72 -1.59 9.89
CA PRO A 59 6.26 -0.81 11.02
C PRO A 59 4.77 -0.51 10.92
N ALA A 60 4.03 -0.62 12.03
CA ALA A 60 2.60 -0.32 12.05
C ALA A 60 2.36 1.13 11.57
N GLY A 61 1.47 1.29 10.59
CA GLY A 61 1.20 2.59 9.95
C GLY A 61 2.16 2.97 8.81
N SER A 62 3.09 2.09 8.42
CA SER A 62 3.87 2.24 7.19
C SER A 62 3.03 1.93 5.95
N ALA A 63 3.43 2.49 4.81
CA ALA A 63 2.86 2.16 3.52
C ALA A 63 3.06 0.68 3.14
N ARG A 64 4.18 0.07 3.58
CA ARG A 64 4.45 -1.35 3.33
C ARG A 64 3.46 -2.25 4.07
N ALA A 65 3.18 -1.97 5.33
CA ALA A 65 2.17 -2.71 6.09
C ALA A 65 0.78 -2.60 5.45
N ALA A 66 0.43 -1.42 4.93
CA ALA A 66 -0.84 -1.22 4.23
C ALA A 66 -0.91 -1.94 2.88
N LEU A 67 0.19 -1.96 2.11
CA LEU A 67 0.31 -2.71 0.86
C LEU A 67 0.06 -4.21 1.08
N ASP A 68 0.53 -4.75 2.20
CA ASP A 68 0.32 -6.16 2.55
C ASP A 68 -1.16 -6.50 2.82
N GLY A 69 -1.98 -5.50 3.17
CA GLY A 69 -3.42 -5.64 3.37
C GLY A 69 -4.28 -5.46 2.11
N LEU A 70 -3.72 -4.97 1.00
CA LEU A 70 -4.50 -4.74 -0.22
C LEU A 70 -4.84 -6.06 -0.92
N PRO A 71 -6.10 -6.28 -1.36
CA PRO A 71 -6.43 -7.44 -2.17
C PRO A 71 -5.64 -7.43 -3.48
N ILE A 72 -5.25 -8.62 -3.94
CA ILE A 72 -4.57 -8.81 -5.24
C ILE A 72 -5.52 -9.51 -6.19
N LYS A 73 -5.84 -8.88 -7.32
CA LYS A 73 -6.68 -9.47 -8.39
C LYS A 73 -6.23 -8.94 -9.75
N GLY A 74 -6.65 -9.61 -10.83
CA GLY A 74 -6.47 -9.08 -12.19
C GLY A 74 -7.32 -7.82 -12.44
N LYS A 75 -7.02 -7.08 -13.52
CA LYS A 75 -7.87 -5.97 -13.97
C LYS A 75 -9.21 -6.52 -14.46
N ALA A 76 -10.31 -5.94 -13.99
CA ALA A 76 -11.63 -6.16 -14.54
C ALA A 76 -11.74 -5.50 -15.93
N PRO A 77 -12.72 -5.88 -16.78
CA PRO A 77 -12.92 -5.24 -18.07
C PRO A 77 -13.15 -3.73 -17.93
N LYS A 78 -12.61 -2.94 -18.87
CA LYS A 78 -12.87 -1.50 -19.01
C LYS A 78 -14.24 -1.19 -19.62
N THR A 79 -15.00 -2.21 -20.01
CA THR A 79 -16.32 -2.06 -20.62
C THR A 79 -17.23 -1.18 -19.76
N GLY A 80 -17.93 -0.25 -20.40
CA GLY A 80 -18.87 0.65 -19.74
C GLY A 80 -18.23 1.80 -18.95
N TYR A 81 -16.90 1.90 -18.90
CA TYR A 81 -16.22 3.04 -18.28
C TYR A 81 -16.54 4.35 -19.01
N SER A 82 -16.96 5.35 -18.25
CA SER A 82 -16.95 6.75 -18.67
C SER A 82 -16.59 7.64 -17.49
N ARG A 83 -15.94 8.79 -17.74
CA ARG A 83 -15.52 9.71 -16.66
C ARG A 83 -16.72 10.28 -15.91
N GLU A 84 -17.84 10.44 -16.61
CA GLU A 84 -19.11 10.95 -16.08
C GLU A 84 -19.70 10.04 -14.99
N GLN A 85 -19.27 8.77 -14.91
CA GLN A 85 -19.67 7.88 -13.82
C GLN A 85 -19.06 8.24 -12.46
N PHE A 86 -18.06 9.11 -12.46
CA PHE A 86 -17.39 9.64 -11.26
C PHE A 86 -17.96 10.99 -10.82
N GLY A 87 -19.19 11.31 -11.22
CA GLY A 87 -19.87 12.52 -10.79
C GLY A 87 -19.30 13.79 -11.43
N GLN A 88 -19.62 14.92 -10.83
CA GLN A 88 -19.11 16.20 -11.29
C GLN A 88 -17.62 16.33 -10.92
N ALA A 89 -16.83 16.77 -11.89
CA ALA A 89 -15.44 17.11 -11.64
C ALA A 89 -15.35 18.38 -10.81
N TRP A 90 -14.44 18.37 -9.83
CA TRP A 90 -14.15 19.52 -8.95
C TRP A 90 -15.34 19.90 -8.07
N GLN A 91 -16.04 18.90 -7.51
CA GLN A 91 -17.04 19.18 -6.48
C GLN A 91 -16.39 19.77 -5.24
N ASP A 92 -17.11 20.64 -4.55
CA ASP A 92 -16.74 21.11 -3.22
C ASP A 92 -17.07 20.01 -2.18
N VAL A 93 -16.12 19.09 -1.95
CA VAL A 93 -16.34 17.92 -1.08
C VAL A 93 -16.11 18.21 0.40
N ASP A 94 -15.41 19.29 0.74
CA ASP A 94 -15.21 19.73 2.12
C ASP A 94 -16.23 20.81 2.55
N ALA A 95 -17.08 21.26 1.61
CA ALA A 95 -18.12 22.26 1.79
C ALA A 95 -17.56 23.63 2.24
N ASN A 96 -16.35 23.96 1.81
CA ASN A 96 -15.69 25.22 2.15
C ASN A 96 -16.10 26.39 1.22
N GLY A 97 -16.83 26.10 0.14
CA GLY A 97 -17.29 27.05 -0.88
C GLY A 97 -16.41 27.14 -2.13
N CYS A 98 -15.31 26.39 -2.19
CA CYS A 98 -14.35 26.35 -3.28
C CYS A 98 -14.42 25.02 -4.03
N ASP A 99 -14.11 25.06 -5.32
CA ASP A 99 -14.01 23.82 -6.09
C ASP A 99 -12.72 23.07 -5.73
N THR A 100 -12.77 21.73 -5.77
CA THR A 100 -11.61 20.90 -5.40
C THR A 100 -10.37 21.21 -6.24
N ARG A 101 -10.51 21.69 -7.48
CA ARG A 101 -9.33 22.02 -8.30
C ARG A 101 -8.58 23.17 -7.66
N ASP A 102 -9.29 24.24 -7.32
CA ASP A 102 -8.71 25.43 -6.74
C ASP A 102 -8.21 25.19 -5.30
N ASP A 103 -8.84 24.29 -4.55
CA ASP A 103 -8.30 23.80 -3.26
C ASP A 103 -6.95 23.09 -3.45
N VAL A 104 -6.85 22.18 -4.43
CA VAL A 104 -5.59 21.46 -4.70
C VAL A 104 -4.52 22.42 -5.19
N LEU A 105 -4.85 23.39 -6.04
CA LEU A 105 -3.91 24.42 -6.48
C LEU A 105 -3.41 25.25 -5.29
N ALA A 106 -4.31 25.70 -4.41
CA ALA A 106 -3.95 26.48 -3.23
C ALA A 106 -3.11 25.67 -2.23
N ARG A 107 -3.39 24.37 -2.08
CA ARG A 107 -2.65 23.45 -1.21
C ARG A 107 -1.23 23.20 -1.71
N ASP A 108 -1.07 22.96 -3.01
CA ASP A 108 0.17 22.43 -3.59
C ASP A 108 1.12 23.52 -4.12
N MET A 109 0.66 24.77 -4.23
CA MET A 109 1.48 25.89 -4.71
C MET A 109 1.93 26.81 -3.58
N THR A 110 3.06 27.49 -3.82
CA THR A 110 3.48 28.67 -3.06
C THR A 110 3.19 29.94 -3.84
N ASP A 111 3.33 31.11 -3.19
CA ASP A 111 3.09 32.43 -3.80
C ASP A 111 1.73 32.53 -4.51
N VAL A 112 0.70 31.91 -3.90
CA VAL A 112 -0.65 31.84 -4.46
C VAL A 112 -1.28 33.22 -4.51
N VAL A 113 -1.79 33.58 -5.69
CA VAL A 113 -2.57 34.79 -5.91
C VAL A 113 -3.96 34.39 -6.36
N TYR A 114 -4.97 34.80 -5.61
CA TYR A 114 -6.38 34.56 -5.93
C TYR A 114 -6.93 35.60 -6.91
N SER A 115 -8.01 35.23 -7.58
CA SER A 115 -8.80 36.14 -8.41
C SER A 115 -9.34 37.29 -7.57
N ARG A 116 -9.54 38.44 -8.22
CA ARG A 116 -10.17 39.61 -7.57
C ARG A 116 -11.69 39.48 -7.43
N THR A 117 -12.30 38.60 -8.22
CA THR A 117 -13.76 38.46 -8.31
C THR A 117 -14.27 37.17 -7.69
N ASP A 118 -13.37 36.23 -7.38
CA ASP A 118 -13.68 34.93 -6.82
C ASP A 118 -12.58 34.59 -5.79
N PRO A 119 -12.92 34.50 -4.49
CA PRO A 119 -11.93 34.28 -3.44
C PRO A 119 -11.35 32.86 -3.43
N CYS A 120 -11.96 31.91 -4.13
CA CYS A 120 -11.48 30.53 -4.25
C CYS A 120 -10.54 30.38 -5.44
N GLN A 121 -10.82 31.07 -6.54
CA GLN A 121 -10.10 30.86 -7.79
C GLN A 121 -8.63 31.30 -7.71
N VAL A 122 -7.70 30.36 -7.77
CA VAL A 122 -6.26 30.59 -7.91
C VAL A 122 -5.97 31.11 -9.32
N SER A 123 -5.45 32.34 -9.38
CA SER A 123 -5.08 33.01 -10.63
C SER A 123 -3.62 32.75 -11.03
N SER A 124 -2.71 32.62 -10.06
CA SER A 124 -1.32 32.26 -10.28
C SER A 124 -0.68 31.66 -9.02
N GLY A 125 0.45 30.98 -9.18
CA GLY A 125 1.26 30.44 -8.10
C GLY A 125 2.55 29.81 -8.62
N VAL A 126 3.38 29.30 -7.72
CA VAL A 126 4.59 28.54 -8.04
C VAL A 126 4.40 27.11 -7.56
N LEU A 127 4.42 26.16 -8.49
CA LEU A 127 4.39 24.73 -8.19
C LEU A 127 5.82 24.20 -8.17
N VAL A 128 6.27 23.70 -7.03
CA VAL A 128 7.42 22.78 -6.97
C VAL A 128 6.90 21.41 -7.38
N ASP A 129 7.03 21.08 -8.66
CA ASP A 129 6.36 19.92 -9.24
C ASP A 129 6.90 18.62 -8.62
N PRO A 130 6.04 17.72 -8.13
CA PRO A 130 6.51 16.46 -7.54
C PRO A 130 6.98 15.45 -8.59
N TYR A 131 6.56 15.57 -9.86
CA TYR A 131 6.91 14.61 -10.92
C TYR A 131 8.26 14.88 -11.57
N THR A 132 8.74 16.12 -11.49
CA THR A 132 10.04 16.58 -11.97
C THR A 132 10.83 17.24 -10.83
N PRO A 133 12.11 17.59 -11.02
CA PRO A 133 12.82 18.48 -10.10
C PRO A 133 12.63 19.96 -10.45
N LYS A 134 11.55 20.35 -11.15
CA LYS A 134 11.37 21.70 -11.70
C LYS A 134 10.35 22.50 -10.90
N GLU A 135 10.52 23.82 -10.93
CA GLU A 135 9.47 24.76 -10.57
C GLU A 135 8.67 25.17 -11.81
N ILE A 136 7.34 25.23 -11.68
CA ILE A 136 6.42 25.67 -12.71
C ILE A 136 5.68 26.90 -12.22
N ARG A 137 5.82 28.03 -12.92
CA ARG A 137 5.06 29.24 -12.63
C ARG A 137 3.70 29.14 -13.30
N PHE A 138 2.69 28.78 -12.52
CA PHE A 138 1.32 28.68 -12.97
C PHE A 138 0.71 30.07 -13.14
N GLN A 139 0.08 30.28 -14.30
CA GLN A 139 -0.79 31.42 -14.55
C GLN A 139 -2.05 30.90 -15.23
N ARG A 140 -3.19 31.10 -14.60
CA ARG A 140 -4.49 30.74 -15.17
C ARG A 140 -4.69 31.51 -16.48
N GLY A 141 -5.02 30.78 -17.55
CA GLY A 141 -5.19 31.31 -18.90
C GLY A 141 -4.83 30.27 -19.97
N PRO A 142 -4.33 30.69 -21.14
CA PRO A 142 -4.00 29.78 -22.24
C PRO A 142 -2.99 28.67 -21.88
N ARG A 143 -2.19 28.89 -20.83
CA ARG A 143 -1.16 27.96 -20.35
C ARG A 143 -1.59 27.18 -19.10
N SER A 144 -2.87 27.25 -18.71
CA SER A 144 -3.39 26.52 -17.55
C SER A 144 -3.09 25.01 -17.62
N ALA A 145 -3.02 24.43 -18.82
CA ALA A 145 -2.74 23.00 -19.02
C ALA A 145 -1.29 22.60 -18.73
N GLU A 146 -0.37 23.55 -18.51
CA GLU A 146 0.99 23.27 -18.02
C GLU A 146 0.96 22.67 -16.60
N VAL A 147 -0.07 23.00 -15.80
CA VAL A 147 -0.34 22.37 -14.50
C VAL A 147 -1.70 21.69 -14.52
N GLN A 148 -1.68 20.38 -14.29
CA GLN A 148 -2.90 19.58 -14.17
C GLN A 148 -3.07 19.10 -12.75
N ILE A 149 -4.30 18.77 -12.39
CA ILE A 149 -4.56 18.03 -11.16
C ILE A 149 -4.67 16.56 -11.57
N ASP A 150 -3.71 15.75 -11.14
CA ASP A 150 -3.69 14.32 -11.39
C ASP A 150 -4.53 13.58 -10.36
N HIS A 151 -5.19 12.51 -10.82
CA HIS A 151 -5.70 11.44 -10.00
C HIS A 151 -4.60 10.40 -9.82
N LEU A 152 -3.94 10.38 -8.66
CA LEU A 152 -2.83 9.47 -8.35
C LEU A 152 -3.17 8.01 -8.68
N VAL A 153 -4.37 7.58 -8.28
CA VAL A 153 -5.04 6.42 -8.86
C VAL A 153 -6.02 6.92 -9.92
N ALA A 154 -5.69 6.69 -11.19
CA ALA A 154 -6.48 7.18 -12.31
C ALA A 154 -7.92 6.61 -12.29
N LEU A 155 -8.92 7.42 -12.67
CA LEU A 155 -10.34 7.00 -12.67
C LEU A 155 -10.57 5.70 -13.49
N SER A 156 -9.88 5.56 -14.63
CA SER A 156 -9.97 4.36 -15.46
C SER A 156 -9.25 3.15 -14.86
N ASP A 157 -8.19 3.35 -14.07
CA ASP A 157 -7.56 2.24 -13.34
C ASP A 157 -8.49 1.80 -12.21
N ALA A 158 -8.99 2.74 -11.42
CA ALA A 158 -9.96 2.50 -10.35
C ALA A 158 -11.19 1.73 -10.85
N TRP A 159 -11.72 2.08 -12.03
CA TRP A 159 -12.82 1.32 -12.67
C TRP A 159 -12.48 -0.16 -12.84
N GLN A 160 -11.28 -0.46 -13.30
CA GLN A 160 -10.81 -1.82 -13.53
C GLN A 160 -10.36 -2.52 -12.23
N THR A 161 -10.18 -1.78 -11.15
CA THR A 161 -9.67 -2.30 -9.88
C THR A 161 -10.61 -2.09 -8.67
N GLY A 162 -11.90 -1.80 -8.89
CA GLY A 162 -12.88 -1.68 -7.81
C GLY A 162 -14.14 -0.88 -8.15
N ALA A 163 -13.97 0.24 -8.84
CA ALA A 163 -15.00 1.29 -8.91
C ALA A 163 -16.26 0.93 -9.68
N GLN A 164 -16.25 -0.17 -10.45
CA GLN A 164 -17.45 -0.77 -11.02
C GLN A 164 -18.49 -1.18 -9.97
N GLN A 165 -18.04 -1.52 -8.76
CA GLN A 165 -18.88 -2.00 -7.67
C GLN A 165 -19.30 -0.90 -6.71
N TRP A 166 -18.69 0.29 -6.85
CA TRP A 166 -18.98 1.44 -6.00
C TRP A 166 -20.31 2.08 -6.36
N THR A 167 -20.94 2.71 -5.38
CA THR A 167 -22.08 3.59 -5.64
C THR A 167 -21.61 4.83 -6.44
N PRO A 168 -22.53 5.54 -7.12
CA PRO A 168 -22.19 6.81 -7.76
C PRO A 168 -21.52 7.81 -6.80
N GLU A 169 -22.01 7.89 -5.57
CA GLU A 169 -21.49 8.79 -4.54
C GLU A 169 -20.06 8.43 -4.14
N GLN A 170 -19.75 7.14 -3.98
CA GLN A 170 -18.39 6.68 -3.70
C GLN A 170 -17.42 7.01 -4.85
N ARG A 171 -17.87 6.91 -6.11
CA ARG A 171 -17.05 7.31 -7.27
C ARG A 171 -16.82 8.81 -7.31
N GLU A 172 -17.84 9.61 -6.99
CA GLU A 172 -17.71 11.07 -6.91
C GLU A 172 -16.77 11.51 -5.77
N GLN A 173 -16.87 10.88 -4.59
CA GLN A 173 -15.93 11.09 -3.50
C GLN A 173 -14.51 10.74 -3.93
N PHE A 174 -14.28 9.57 -4.55
CA PHE A 174 -12.97 9.16 -5.04
C PHE A 174 -12.35 10.14 -6.05
N ALA A 175 -13.18 10.71 -6.92
CA ALA A 175 -12.72 11.63 -7.95
C ALA A 175 -12.41 13.03 -7.42
N ASN A 176 -12.91 13.39 -6.24
CA ASN A 176 -12.71 14.70 -5.63
C ASN A 176 -11.91 14.64 -4.31
N ASP A 177 -11.44 13.46 -3.90
CA ASP A 177 -10.67 13.29 -2.67
C ASP A 177 -9.27 13.92 -2.78
N PRO A 178 -8.92 14.91 -1.92
CA PRO A 178 -7.58 15.48 -1.89
C PRO A 178 -6.45 14.46 -1.68
N LEU A 179 -6.72 13.31 -1.05
CA LEU A 179 -5.74 12.21 -0.93
C LEU A 179 -5.38 11.60 -2.30
N ASN A 180 -6.32 11.60 -3.24
CA ASN A 180 -6.13 11.10 -4.60
C ASN A 180 -5.73 12.19 -5.60
N LEU A 181 -5.71 13.46 -5.20
CA LEU A 181 -5.46 14.59 -6.08
C LEU A 181 -4.14 15.31 -5.80
N LEU A 182 -3.43 15.69 -6.86
CA LEU A 182 -2.13 16.37 -6.77
C LEU A 182 -1.92 17.32 -7.96
N ALA A 183 -1.49 18.56 -7.71
CA ALA A 183 -1.05 19.46 -8.77
C ALA A 183 0.32 19.04 -9.32
N VAL A 184 0.42 18.86 -10.63
CA VAL A 184 1.61 18.30 -11.30
C VAL A 184 1.84 18.89 -12.70
N ASP A 185 3.04 18.64 -13.26
CA ASP A 185 3.37 18.89 -14.67
C ASP A 185 2.35 18.20 -15.61
N GLY A 186 1.67 19.01 -16.42
CA GLY A 186 0.59 18.56 -17.30
C GLY A 186 1.03 17.57 -18.38
N PRO A 187 2.14 17.79 -19.10
CA PRO A 187 2.67 16.81 -20.06
C PRO A 187 2.98 15.44 -19.44
N LEU A 188 3.60 15.40 -18.25
CA LEU A 188 3.87 14.13 -17.57
C LEU A 188 2.60 13.44 -17.09
N ASN A 189 1.62 14.20 -16.59
CA ASN A 189 0.31 13.62 -16.25
C ASN A 189 -0.40 13.05 -17.47
N SER A 190 -0.31 13.73 -18.61
CA SER A 190 -0.87 13.25 -19.88
C SER A 190 -0.15 11.98 -20.34
N ALA A 191 1.17 11.88 -20.11
CA ALA A 191 1.97 10.69 -20.41
C ALA A 191 1.66 9.51 -19.47
N LYS A 192 1.34 9.77 -18.19
CA LYS A 192 0.87 8.76 -17.23
C LYS A 192 -0.42 8.09 -17.70
N GLY A 193 -1.38 8.87 -18.20
CA GLY A 193 -2.65 8.34 -18.69
C GLY A 193 -3.43 7.58 -17.60
N ASP A 194 -3.84 6.34 -17.91
CA ASP A 194 -4.47 5.42 -16.95
C ASP A 194 -3.50 4.37 -16.36
N GLY A 195 -2.19 4.67 -16.40
CA GLY A 195 -1.15 3.82 -15.85
C GLY A 195 -1.20 3.72 -14.33
N ASP A 196 -1.04 2.50 -13.83
CA ASP A 196 -0.77 2.15 -12.44
C ASP A 196 0.74 2.23 -12.13
N ALA A 197 1.13 1.97 -10.87
CA ALA A 197 2.54 1.98 -10.46
C ALA A 197 3.46 0.96 -11.20
N ALA A 198 2.92 -0.08 -11.83
CA ALA A 198 3.71 -1.00 -12.65
C ALA A 198 4.03 -0.45 -14.04
N THR A 199 3.15 0.39 -14.56
CA THR A 199 3.23 0.92 -15.93
C THR A 199 3.85 2.31 -15.97
N TRP A 200 3.70 3.11 -14.91
CA TRP A 200 4.25 4.45 -14.83
C TRP A 200 4.64 4.84 -13.39
N LEU A 201 5.84 5.40 -13.25
CA LEU A 201 6.32 6.04 -12.03
C LEU A 201 6.88 7.43 -12.38
N PRO A 202 6.76 8.43 -11.49
CA PRO A 202 7.26 9.76 -11.76
C PRO A 202 8.77 9.72 -12.05
N PRO A 203 9.27 10.52 -13.03
CA PRO A 203 10.69 10.63 -13.31
C PRO A 203 11.51 11.09 -12.09
N ASN A 204 10.94 11.96 -11.26
CA ASN A 204 11.53 12.34 -9.98
C ASN A 204 11.54 11.15 -8.99
N LYS A 205 12.68 10.47 -8.90
CA LYS A 205 12.85 9.30 -8.03
C LYS A 205 12.65 9.63 -6.55
N GLY A 206 13.02 10.83 -6.11
CA GLY A 206 12.87 11.26 -4.71
C GLY A 206 11.42 11.31 -4.24
N PHE A 207 10.46 11.44 -5.16
CA PHE A 207 9.04 11.48 -4.85
C PHE A 207 8.36 10.11 -4.87
N ARG A 208 9.00 9.05 -5.41
CA ARG A 208 8.34 7.77 -5.68
C ARG A 208 7.75 7.09 -4.44
N CYS A 209 8.44 7.18 -3.30
CA CYS A 209 7.94 6.63 -2.04
C CYS A 209 6.62 7.28 -1.61
N GLN A 210 6.52 8.61 -1.70
CA GLN A 210 5.30 9.34 -1.39
C GLN A 210 4.20 9.04 -2.41
N TYR A 211 4.56 8.93 -3.69
CA TYR A 211 3.65 8.58 -4.78
C TYR A 211 2.99 7.21 -4.56
N VAL A 212 3.76 6.16 -4.28
CA VAL A 212 3.20 4.81 -4.03
C VAL A 212 2.46 4.76 -2.70
N ALA A 213 2.95 5.42 -1.65
CA ALA A 213 2.28 5.46 -0.36
C ALA A 213 0.89 6.11 -0.43
N ARG A 214 0.75 7.20 -1.19
CA ARG A 214 -0.56 7.83 -1.44
C ARG A 214 -1.49 6.92 -2.25
N GLN A 215 -1.01 6.26 -3.31
CA GLN A 215 -1.83 5.30 -4.05
C GLN A 215 -2.31 4.14 -3.16
N ILE A 216 -1.44 3.61 -2.29
CA ILE A 216 -1.80 2.56 -1.33
C ILE A 216 -2.88 3.08 -0.36
N ALA A 217 -2.72 4.30 0.16
CA ALA A 217 -3.70 4.92 1.06
C ALA A 217 -5.07 5.08 0.37
N VAL A 218 -5.09 5.59 -0.86
CA VAL A 218 -6.31 5.72 -1.67
C VAL A 218 -6.96 4.35 -1.90
N LYS A 219 -6.19 3.36 -2.36
CA LYS A 219 -6.75 2.02 -2.64
C LYS A 219 -7.27 1.35 -1.36
N ALA A 220 -6.59 1.53 -0.24
CA ALA A 220 -7.04 1.03 1.06
C ALA A 220 -8.35 1.70 1.50
N LYS A 221 -8.45 3.03 1.40
CA LYS A 221 -9.63 3.81 1.78
C LYS A 221 -10.88 3.38 1.01
N TYR A 222 -10.76 3.22 -0.30
CA TYR A 222 -11.91 2.91 -1.18
C TYR A 222 -12.11 1.41 -1.43
N GLY A 223 -11.32 0.55 -0.77
CA GLY A 223 -11.39 -0.91 -0.96
C GLY A 223 -11.09 -1.35 -2.40
N ALA A 224 -10.29 -0.59 -3.15
CA ALA A 224 -9.77 -1.00 -4.44
C ALA A 224 -8.69 -2.08 -4.27
N TRP A 225 -8.51 -2.91 -5.28
CA TRP A 225 -7.42 -3.89 -5.32
C TRP A 225 -6.25 -3.42 -6.18
N VAL A 226 -5.13 -4.12 -6.05
CA VAL A 226 -3.96 -3.98 -6.92
C VAL A 226 -3.83 -5.21 -7.81
N THR A 227 -3.18 -5.04 -8.96
CA THR A 227 -2.69 -6.19 -9.72
C THR A 227 -1.41 -6.75 -9.07
N GLN A 228 -1.03 -7.98 -9.41
CA GLN A 228 0.24 -8.53 -8.92
C GLN A 228 1.42 -7.66 -9.36
N ALA A 229 1.46 -7.26 -10.64
CA ALA A 229 2.52 -6.40 -11.16
C ALA A 229 2.58 -5.04 -10.46
N GLU A 230 1.42 -4.43 -10.19
CA GLU A 230 1.33 -3.16 -9.46
C GLU A 230 1.83 -3.32 -8.01
N ARG A 231 1.43 -4.38 -7.33
CA ARG A 231 1.90 -4.70 -5.97
C ARG A 231 3.43 -4.83 -5.93
N ASP A 232 3.98 -5.58 -6.87
CA ASP A 232 5.43 -5.84 -6.95
C ASP A 232 6.18 -4.52 -7.20
N ALA A 233 5.70 -3.69 -8.13
CA ALA A 233 6.29 -2.38 -8.39
C ALA A 233 6.22 -1.43 -7.18
N MET A 234 5.09 -1.43 -6.45
CA MET A 234 4.96 -0.65 -5.20
C MET A 234 5.92 -1.17 -4.12
N ALA A 235 6.06 -2.50 -3.99
CA ALA A 235 6.97 -3.11 -3.04
C ALA A 235 8.44 -2.77 -3.35
N ASP A 236 8.85 -2.86 -4.62
CA ASP A 236 10.20 -2.51 -5.08
C ASP A 236 10.55 -1.04 -4.77
N VAL A 237 9.60 -0.12 -4.93
CA VAL A 237 9.79 1.28 -4.53
C VAL A 237 9.94 1.39 -3.02
N LEU A 238 9.07 0.74 -2.24
CA LEU A 238 9.08 0.80 -0.78
C LEU A 238 10.30 0.10 -0.15
N ASP A 239 10.94 -0.84 -0.83
CA ASP A 239 12.21 -1.43 -0.38
C ASP A 239 13.33 -0.37 -0.26
N THR A 240 13.22 0.75 -0.98
CA THR A 240 14.16 1.89 -0.86
C THR A 240 13.81 2.86 0.27
N CYS A 241 12.64 2.69 0.90
CA CYS A 241 12.09 3.56 1.94
C CYS A 241 11.12 2.78 2.85
N PRO A 242 11.60 1.78 3.61
CA PRO A 242 10.77 0.85 4.36
C PRO A 242 9.92 1.52 5.44
N ASP A 243 10.39 2.64 5.97
CA ASP A 243 9.70 3.44 7.00
C ASP A 243 8.75 4.49 6.41
N GLN A 244 8.54 4.52 5.08
CA GLN A 244 7.65 5.47 4.44
C GLN A 244 6.25 5.38 5.09
N PRO A 245 5.79 6.44 5.74
CA PRO A 245 4.50 6.41 6.42
C PRO A 245 3.35 6.40 5.42
N LEU A 246 2.23 5.80 5.82
CA LEU A 246 0.97 5.92 5.10
C LEU A 246 0.32 7.29 5.42
N PRO A 247 -0.02 8.10 4.39
CA PRO A 247 -0.78 9.33 4.58
C PRO A 247 -2.21 9.05 5.07
N ARG A 248 -2.75 9.93 5.91
CA ARG A 248 -4.15 9.91 6.37
C ARG A 248 -4.99 10.96 5.65
N ASP A 249 -6.32 10.81 5.74
CA ASP A 249 -7.33 11.70 5.14
C ASP A 249 -7.28 13.14 5.63
N ASP A 250 -6.81 13.37 6.86
CA ASP A 250 -6.68 14.70 7.48
C ASP A 250 -5.35 15.41 7.15
N GLY A 251 -4.57 14.86 6.21
CA GLY A 251 -3.21 15.33 5.91
C GLY A 251 -2.17 14.93 6.96
N GLY A 252 -2.57 14.17 7.98
CA GLY A 252 -1.67 13.60 8.99
C GLY A 252 -0.85 12.42 8.47
N VAL A 253 0.22 12.10 9.20
CA VAL A 253 1.16 11.02 8.86
C VAL A 253 1.16 9.95 9.96
N GLY A 254 1.00 8.66 9.61
CA GLY A 254 1.12 7.52 10.52
C GLY A 254 -0.10 6.58 10.57
N PRO A 255 -0.16 5.62 11.53
CA PRO A 255 -1.24 4.63 11.58
C PRO A 255 -2.62 5.28 11.76
N GLN A 256 -3.53 5.05 10.82
CA GLN A 256 -4.92 5.44 10.95
C GLN A 256 -5.49 4.79 12.22
N PRO A 257 -6.13 5.54 13.15
CA PRO A 257 -6.86 4.95 14.26
C PRO A 257 -7.93 4.03 13.68
N GLY A 258 -7.68 2.72 13.62
CA GLY A 258 -8.56 1.74 12.97
C GLY A 258 -7.92 0.74 12.01
N ALA A 259 -6.63 0.87 11.67
CA ALA A 259 -5.93 -0.10 10.81
C ALA A 259 -5.66 -1.48 11.48
N SER A 260 -6.31 -1.77 12.61
CA SER A 260 -6.43 -3.12 13.17
C SER A 260 -7.91 -3.43 13.32
N GLY A 261 -8.49 -3.97 12.25
CA GLY A 261 -9.85 -4.50 12.25
C GLY A 261 -10.92 -3.48 11.85
N VAL A 262 -11.10 -3.28 10.55
CA VAL A 262 -12.45 -3.09 10.03
C VAL A 262 -12.99 -4.49 9.72
N PRO A 263 -13.90 -5.07 10.51
CA PRO A 263 -14.78 -6.07 9.98
C PRO A 263 -15.63 -5.38 8.91
N SER A 264 -15.29 -5.61 7.65
CA SER A 264 -16.24 -5.50 6.56
C SER A 264 -17.35 -6.55 6.79
N ALA A 265 -18.22 -6.34 7.80
CA ALA A 265 -19.37 -7.21 8.09
C ALA A 265 -20.31 -6.73 9.23
N ARG A 266 -20.12 -5.58 9.88
CA ARG A 266 -21.19 -5.06 10.76
C ARG A 266 -22.14 -4.23 9.90
N GLY A 267 -23.40 -4.66 9.85
CA GLY A 267 -24.46 -3.93 9.15
C GLY A 267 -24.65 -2.51 9.68
N PRO A 268 -25.72 -1.82 9.26
CA PRO A 268 -25.98 -0.44 9.69
C PRO A 268 -25.94 -0.29 11.21
N PHE A 269 -25.33 0.79 11.73
CA PHE A 269 -25.35 1.11 13.16
C PHE A 269 -26.81 1.21 13.64
N GLU A 270 -27.08 0.64 14.81
CA GLU A 270 -28.41 0.68 15.42
C GLU A 270 -28.68 2.05 16.08
N SER A 271 -27.62 2.73 16.54
CA SER A 271 -27.72 4.03 17.19
C SER A 271 -26.48 4.92 16.97
N CYS A 272 -26.65 6.24 17.18
CA CYS A 272 -25.54 7.19 17.15
C CYS A 272 -24.53 6.98 18.29
N ALA A 273 -24.94 6.33 19.38
CA ALA A 273 -24.04 5.98 20.46
C ALA A 273 -23.04 4.90 20.01
N ASP A 274 -23.52 3.92 19.24
CA ASP A 274 -22.68 2.86 18.67
C ASP A 274 -21.73 3.42 17.60
N ALA A 275 -22.25 4.30 16.74
CA ALA A 275 -21.43 5.02 15.76
C ALA A 275 -20.33 5.84 16.45
N LYS A 276 -20.65 6.55 17.54
CA LYS A 276 -19.69 7.36 18.30
C LYS A 276 -18.67 6.49 19.05
N ALA A 277 -19.11 5.40 19.66
CA ALA A 277 -18.24 4.43 20.33
C ALA A 277 -17.27 3.75 19.34
N ALA A 278 -17.69 3.59 18.09
CA ALA A 278 -16.86 3.09 16.99
C ALA A 278 -15.99 4.17 16.32
N GLY A 279 -16.09 5.44 16.74
CA GLY A 279 -15.36 6.55 16.11
C GLY A 279 -15.82 6.90 14.70
N ALA A 280 -17.06 6.54 14.34
CA ALA A 280 -17.64 6.69 13.00
C ALA A 280 -18.54 7.93 12.85
N THR A 281 -18.51 8.89 13.78
CA THR A 281 -19.32 10.13 13.74
C THR A 281 -18.48 11.35 13.37
N PRO A 282 -18.99 12.30 12.55
CA PRO A 282 -20.33 12.32 11.96
C PRO A 282 -20.47 11.34 10.80
N LEU A 283 -21.61 10.65 10.74
CA LEU A 283 -21.87 9.51 9.84
C LEU A 283 -22.64 10.00 8.61
N ARG A 284 -22.06 9.92 7.42
CA ARG A 284 -22.62 10.45 6.18
C ARG A 284 -23.33 9.38 5.37
N SER A 285 -24.32 9.77 4.57
CA SER A 285 -25.01 8.86 3.65
C SER A 285 -24.00 8.15 2.75
N GLY A 286 -24.00 6.81 2.79
CA GLY A 286 -23.04 5.97 2.09
C GLY A 286 -21.85 5.48 2.92
N ASP A 287 -21.63 6.02 4.12
CA ASP A 287 -20.58 5.54 5.02
C ASP A 287 -20.87 4.09 5.48
N PRO A 288 -19.83 3.25 5.67
CA PRO A 288 -20.00 1.94 6.29
C PRO A 288 -20.70 2.06 7.65
N GLY A 289 -21.82 1.35 7.81
CA GLY A 289 -22.66 1.45 9.01
C GLY A 289 -23.73 2.55 8.94
N TRP A 290 -23.84 3.31 7.85
CA TRP A 290 -24.90 4.31 7.69
C TRP A 290 -26.31 3.69 7.64
N ASN A 291 -27.25 4.37 8.29
CA ASN A 291 -28.65 4.02 8.36
C ASN A 291 -29.52 5.29 8.27
N PRO A 292 -30.52 5.38 7.38
CA PRO A 292 -31.38 6.54 7.26
C PRO A 292 -32.15 6.87 8.55
N ARG A 293 -32.28 5.91 9.49
CA ARG A 293 -32.89 6.15 10.80
C ARG A 293 -32.04 7.03 11.74
N LEU A 294 -30.75 7.16 11.46
CA LEU A 294 -29.82 7.98 12.26
C LEU A 294 -29.78 9.44 11.78
N ASP A 295 -30.21 9.67 10.54
CA ASP A 295 -30.34 10.99 9.93
C ASP A 295 -31.74 11.55 10.22
N ARG A 296 -31.85 12.25 11.36
CA ARG A 296 -33.14 12.71 11.89
C ARG A 296 -33.73 13.87 11.08
N ASP A 297 -32.89 14.69 10.47
CA ASP A 297 -33.30 15.86 9.68
C ASP A 297 -33.27 15.60 8.16
N GLY A 298 -32.77 14.43 7.74
CA GLY A 298 -32.81 13.98 6.35
C GLY A 298 -31.83 14.71 5.45
N ASN A 299 -30.77 15.29 6.02
CA ASN A 299 -29.81 16.13 5.31
C ASN A 299 -28.61 15.34 4.75
N GLY A 300 -28.56 14.02 4.97
CA GLY A 300 -27.49 13.13 4.57
C GLY A 300 -26.33 13.01 5.58
N VAL A 301 -26.43 13.64 6.76
CA VAL A 301 -25.44 13.62 7.83
C VAL A 301 -26.12 13.25 9.15
N ALA A 302 -25.80 12.06 9.64
CA ALA A 302 -26.30 11.51 10.89
C ALA A 302 -25.29 11.70 12.04
N CYS A 303 -25.81 11.70 13.27
CA CYS A 303 -25.00 11.61 14.49
C CYS A 303 -23.96 12.73 14.67
N THR A 304 -24.37 13.98 14.40
CA THR A 304 -23.61 15.21 14.66
C THR A 304 -23.58 15.60 16.13
#